data_AF-A0A2D7XCT8-F1
#
_entry.id   AF-A0A2D7XCT8-F1
#
_cell.length_a   1.000
_cell.length_b   1.000
_cell.length_c   1.000
_cell.angle_alpha   90.00
_cell.angle_beta   90.00
_cell.angle_gamma   90.00
#
_symmetry.space_group_name_H-M   'P 1'
#
loop_
_entity.id
_entity.type
_entity.pdbx_description
1 polymer ?
#
loop_
_entity_poly.entity_id
_entity_poly.type
_entity_poly.pdbx_seq_one_letter_code
_entity_poly.pdbx_strand_id
1 'polypeptide(L)'
;MDGRKNNKGTKGNKGGRPSKAEEQKLIEKLTPLNDLALKALKESLEKKEQWSVKLYFEYFYGKPQQRVDVTTNDDSLHLPLINFVDSGTEQ
;
A
#
# COMPACT_ATOMS: atom_id res chain seq x y z
N MET A 1 24.27 -5.88 17.74
CA MET A 1 23.59 -6.60 16.64
C MET A 1 22.42 -5.74 16.17
N ASP A 2 22.40 -5.33 14.91
CA ASP A 2 21.31 -4.53 14.33
C ASP A 2 20.05 -5.39 14.20
N GLY A 3 18.91 -4.91 14.70
CA GLY A 3 17.65 -5.64 14.91
C GLY A 3 16.94 -6.12 13.64
N ARG A 4 17.62 -6.09 12.49
CA ARG A 4 17.13 -6.53 11.17
C ARG A 4 16.59 -7.94 11.15
N LYS A 5 17.06 -8.82 12.04
CA LYS A 5 16.53 -10.19 12.21
C LYS A 5 15.05 -10.21 12.60
N ASN A 6 14.49 -9.13 13.13
CA ASN A 6 13.07 -9.02 13.52
C ASN A 6 12.18 -8.42 12.42
N ASN A 7 12.73 -8.07 11.25
CA ASN A 7 11.94 -7.48 10.18
C ASN A 7 11.00 -8.51 9.55
N LYS A 8 9.82 -8.04 9.11
CA LYS A 8 8.80 -8.87 8.43
C LYS A 8 9.27 -9.44 7.08
N GLY A 9 10.35 -8.90 6.50
CA GLY A 9 10.95 -9.46 5.28
C GLY A 9 11.89 -10.64 5.52
N THR A 10 12.26 -10.95 6.76
CA THR A 10 13.23 -12.00 7.09
C THR A 10 12.57 -13.38 7.10
N LYS A 11 13.18 -14.36 6.40
CA LYS A 11 12.70 -15.75 6.34
C LYS A 11 12.55 -16.33 7.75
N GLY A 12 11.35 -16.83 8.07
CA GLY A 12 11.02 -17.37 9.40
C GLY A 12 10.32 -16.37 10.34
N ASN A 13 10.38 -15.07 10.05
CA ASN A 13 9.42 -14.12 10.64
C ASN A 13 8.11 -14.22 9.87
N LYS A 14 6.99 -14.26 10.59
CA LYS A 14 5.61 -14.27 10.06
C LYS A 14 5.25 -12.92 9.42
N GLY A 15 6.05 -12.47 8.46
CA GLY A 15 5.77 -11.28 7.67
C GLY A 15 5.16 -11.62 6.32
N GLY A 16 4.86 -10.56 5.55
CA GLY A 16 4.03 -10.64 4.35
C GLY A 16 2.68 -9.94 4.54
N ARG A 17 1.87 -9.98 3.48
CA ARG A 17 0.49 -9.46 3.49
C ARG A 17 -0.33 -10.26 4.52
N PRO A 18 -1.21 -9.60 5.31
CA PRO A 18 -2.13 -10.29 6.20
C PRO A 18 -2.91 -11.39 5.49
N SER A 19 -3.29 -12.41 6.24
CA SER A 19 -4.11 -13.48 5.69
C SER A 19 -5.51 -12.96 5.33
N LYS A 20 -6.18 -13.59 4.35
CA LYS A 20 -7.57 -13.23 3.97
C LYS A 20 -8.52 -13.21 5.18
N ALA A 21 -8.33 -14.13 6.12
CA ALA A 21 -9.16 -14.20 7.33
C ALA A 21 -8.97 -12.99 8.26
N GLU A 22 -7.76 -12.43 8.34
CA GLU A 22 -7.50 -11.21 9.11
C GLU A 22 -8.08 -9.97 8.43
N GLU A 23 -7.99 -9.89 7.09
CA GLU A 23 -8.65 -8.83 6.30
C GLU A 23 -10.18 -8.87 6.50
N GLN A 24 -10.78 -10.06 6.46
CA GLN A 24 -12.22 -10.23 6.66
C GLN A 24 -12.68 -9.79 8.06
N LYS A 25 -11.95 -10.18 9.11
CA LYS A 25 -12.22 -9.73 10.48
C LYS A 25 -12.12 -8.21 10.64
N LEU A 26 -11.22 -7.57 9.89
CA LEU A 26 -11.10 -6.12 9.88
C LEU A 26 -12.31 -5.47 9.22
N ILE A 27 -12.76 -5.99 8.08
CA ILE A 27 -13.97 -5.52 7.40
C ILE A 27 -15.17 -5.63 8.34
N GLU A 28 -15.40 -6.80 8.95
CA GLU A 28 -16.52 -7.02 9.88
C GLU A 28 -16.53 -6.06 11.07
N LYS A 29 -15.34 -5.66 11.55
CA LYS A 29 -15.22 -4.66 12.62
C LYS A 29 -15.49 -3.23 12.15
N LEU A 30 -15.14 -2.91 10.91
CA LEU A 30 -15.27 -1.56 10.35
C LEU A 30 -16.66 -1.31 9.73
N THR A 31 -17.31 -2.33 9.17
CA THR A 31 -18.61 -2.20 8.51
C THR A 31 -19.68 -1.52 9.40
N PRO A 32 -19.81 -1.86 10.70
CA PRO A 32 -20.78 -1.19 11.57
C PRO A 32 -20.51 0.30 11.82
N LEU A 33 -19.26 0.75 11.62
CA LEU A 33 -18.88 2.16 11.80
C LEU A 33 -19.19 3.01 10.57
N ASN A 34 -19.60 2.40 9.46
CA ASN A 34 -19.83 3.11 8.19
C ASN A 34 -20.91 4.18 8.33
N ASP A 35 -22.04 3.84 8.96
CA ASP A 35 -23.15 4.80 9.16
C ASP A 35 -22.71 5.99 10.03
N LEU A 36 -21.89 5.73 11.05
CA LEU A 36 -21.34 6.78 11.92
C LEU A 36 -20.37 7.67 11.14
N ALA A 37 -19.51 7.09 10.31
CA ALA A 37 -18.57 7.85 9.48
C ALA A 37 -19.28 8.75 8.47
N LEU A 38 -20.34 8.23 7.82
CA LEU A 38 -21.17 9.00 6.89
C LEU A 38 -21.91 10.13 7.60
N LYS A 39 -22.43 9.88 8.81
CA LYS A 39 -23.06 10.93 9.63
C LYS A 39 -22.07 12.03 10.00
N ALA A 40 -20.88 11.66 10.47
CA ALA A 40 -19.82 12.62 10.79
C ALA A 40 -19.41 13.46 9.57
N LEU A 41 -19.31 12.83 8.40
CA LEU A 41 -19.05 13.54 7.14
C LEU A 41 -20.16 14.54 6.84
N LYS A 42 -21.43 14.14 6.95
CA LYS A 42 -22.58 15.04 6.76
C LYS A 42 -22.53 16.25 7.69
N GLU A 43 -22.30 16.04 8.98
CA GLU A 43 -22.20 17.12 9.96
C GLU A 43 -21.05 18.10 9.65
N SER A 44 -19.89 17.58 9.20
CA SER A 44 -18.76 18.41 8.81
C SER A 44 -19.01 19.24 7.52
N LEU A 45 -19.77 18.68 6.58
CA LEU A 45 -20.21 19.40 5.37
C LEU A 45 -21.19 20.52 5.72
N GLU A 46 -22.14 20.28 6.63
CA GLU A 46 -23.06 21.30 7.14
C GLU A 46 -22.30 22.44 7.85
N LYS A 47 -21.22 22.11 8.57
CA LYS A 47 -20.30 23.08 9.19
C LYS A 47 -19.36 23.78 8.20
N LYS A 48 -19.41 23.44 6.91
CA LYS A 48 -18.55 23.99 5.84
C LYS A 48 -17.06 23.78 6.07
N GLU A 49 -16.69 22.67 6.69
CA GLU A 49 -15.30 22.29 6.91
C GLU A 49 -14.62 21.96 5.57
N GLN A 50 -13.55 22.69 5.21
CA GLN A 50 -12.92 22.54 3.89
C GLN A 50 -12.40 21.13 3.61
N TRP A 51 -11.88 20.44 4.64
CA TRP A 51 -11.39 19.08 4.50
C TRP A 51 -12.50 18.09 4.13
N SER A 52 -13.72 18.31 4.63
CA SER A 52 -14.87 17.42 4.38
C SER A 52 -15.38 17.54 2.95
N VAL A 53 -15.41 18.77 2.42
CA VAL A 53 -15.74 19.05 1.02
C VAL A 53 -14.71 18.39 0.10
N LYS A 54 -13.41 18.61 0.36
CA LYS A 54 -12.33 17.99 -0.40
C LYS A 54 -12.43 16.47 -0.38
N LEU A 55 -12.64 15.88 0.80
CA LEU A 55 -12.79 14.44 0.97
C LEU A 55 -13.96 13.88 0.14
N TYR A 56 -15.12 14.53 0.19
CA TYR A 56 -16.29 14.11 -0.59
C TYR A 56 -16.01 14.10 -2.10
N PHE A 57 -15.44 15.19 -2.64
CA PHE A 57 -15.14 15.28 -4.08
C PHE A 57 -14.04 14.30 -4.52
N GLU A 58 -13.00 14.10 -3.70
CA GLU A 58 -11.93 13.14 -3.98
C GLU A 58 -12.43 11.69 -4.12
N TYR A 59 -13.44 11.29 -3.34
CA TYR A 59 -14.01 9.94 -3.42
C TYR A 59 -15.12 9.83 -4.46
N PHE A 60 -15.91 10.88 -4.67
CA PHE A 60 -17.03 10.85 -5.62
C PHE A 60 -16.56 10.93 -7.09
N TYR A 61 -15.61 11.82 -7.39
CA TYR A 61 -15.07 11.98 -8.75
C TYR A 61 -13.73 11.28 -8.95
N GLY A 62 -13.13 10.78 -7.86
CA GLY A 62 -11.79 10.23 -7.86
C GLY A 62 -10.70 11.30 -7.69
N LYS A 63 -9.52 10.87 -7.28
CA LYS A 63 -8.34 11.73 -7.24
C LYS A 63 -7.71 11.85 -8.63
N PRO A 64 -7.20 13.03 -9.01
CA PRO A 64 -6.41 13.15 -10.23
C PRO A 64 -5.22 12.19 -10.17
N GLN A 65 -4.88 11.61 -11.32
CA GLN A 65 -3.77 10.66 -11.41
C GLN A 65 -2.46 11.35 -11.03
N GLN A 66 -1.91 10.98 -9.88
CA GLN A 66 -0.61 11.49 -9.45
C GLN A 66 0.48 10.74 -10.22
N ARG A 67 1.12 11.42 -11.16
CA ARG A 67 2.35 10.93 -11.80
C ARG A 67 3.52 11.24 -10.88
N VAL A 68 4.13 10.21 -10.32
CA VAL A 68 5.40 10.34 -9.60
C VAL A 68 6.48 9.99 -10.61
N ASP A 69 7.28 10.97 -11.02
CA ASP A 69 8.48 10.71 -11.80
C ASP A 69 9.53 10.10 -10.87
N VAL A 70 9.67 8.78 -10.93
CA VAL A 70 10.76 8.05 -10.26
C VAL A 70 11.96 8.09 -11.19
N THR A 71 12.63 9.24 -11.26
CA THR A 71 13.96 9.32 -11.89
C THR A 71 15.00 8.98 -10.84
N THR A 72 15.74 7.89 -11.07
CA THR A 72 16.98 7.64 -10.34
C THR A 72 17.93 8.77 -10.70
N ASN A 73 18.18 9.68 -9.76
CA ASN A 73 19.06 10.83 -9.94
C ASN A 73 20.51 10.32 -10.06
N ASP A 74 20.88 9.82 -11.24
CA ASP A 74 22.24 9.43 -11.62
C ASP A 74 22.89 8.27 -10.83
N ASP A 75 22.16 7.63 -9.90
CA ASP A 75 22.61 6.38 -9.27
C ASP A 75 22.56 5.24 -10.30
N SER A 76 23.69 5.02 -10.96
CA SER A 76 23.92 3.87 -11.82
C SER A 76 23.42 2.58 -11.16
N LEU A 77 22.40 1.96 -11.76
CA LEU A 77 21.91 0.67 -11.31
C LEU A 77 23.04 -0.34 -11.51
N HIS A 78 23.73 -0.70 -10.42
CA HIS A 78 24.75 -1.74 -10.44
C HIS A 78 24.09 -3.11 -10.63
N LEU A 79 23.66 -3.38 -11.85
CA LEU A 79 23.18 -4.68 -12.27
C LEU A 79 24.42 -5.58 -12.45
N PRO A 80 24.54 -6.68 -11.69
CA PRO A 80 25.62 -7.62 -11.92
C PRO A 80 25.47 -8.24 -13.31
N LEU A 81 26.59 -8.48 -13.99
CA LEU A 81 26.62 -9.20 -15.27
C LEU A 81 26.08 -10.62 -15.06
N ILE A 82 24.93 -10.92 -15.67
CA ILE A 82 24.33 -12.26 -15.65
C ILE A 82 24.95 -13.07 -16.79
N ASN A 83 25.79 -14.03 -16.45
CA ASN A 83 26.32 -15.00 -17.40
C ASN A 83 25.39 -16.22 -17.43
N PHE A 84 24.73 -16.46 -18.57
CA PHE A 84 24.00 -17.70 -18.80
C PHE A 84 24.98 -18.79 -19.19
N VAL A 85 25.03 -19.87 -18.40
CA VAL A 85 25.69 -21.11 -18.82
C VAL A 85 24.69 -21.88 -19.68
N ASP A 86 25.02 -22.09 -20.94
CA ASP A 86 24.31 -23.03 -21.79
C ASP A 86 24.72 -24.43 -21.36
N SER A 87 23.81 -25.14 -20.67
CA SER A 87 23.99 -26.55 -20.36
C SER A 87 23.75 -27.34 -21.63
N GLY A 88 24.75 -27.36 -22.52
CA GLY A 88 24.79 -28.27 -23.65
C GLY A 88 24.67 -29.70 -23.13
N THR A 89 23.65 -30.40 -23.61
CA THR A 89 23.43 -31.84 -23.40
C THR A 89 24.69 -32.61 -23.79
N GLU A 90 25.25 -33.34 -22.82
CA GLU A 90 26.34 -34.30 -23.01
C GLU A 90 25.97 -35.31 -24.12
N GLN A 91 26.90 -35.51 -25.06
CA GLN A 91 26.95 -36.69 -25.94
C GLN A 91 27.99 -37.66 -25.39
#